data_AF-A0A413GXF1-F1
#
_entry.id   AF-A0A413GXF1-F1
#
_cell.length_a   1.000
_cell.length_b   1.000
_cell.length_c   1.000
_cell.angle_alpha   90.00
_cell.angle_beta   90.00
_cell.angle_gamma   90.00
#
_symmetry.space_group_name_H-M   'P 1'
#
loop_
_entity.id
_entity.type
_entity.pdbx_description
1 polymer ?
#
loop_
_entity_poly.entity_id
_entity_poly.type
_entity_poly.pdbx_seq_one_letter_code
_entity_poly.pdbx_strand_id
1 'polypeptide(L)'
;MNLDPTGNMDVFEINIHDISTVGNHHGVILLTAYDNEIYNISISDFVEPENANRNRSSVLYLYTGYGAPSLSNKIHDVNIRNIVSNTAKYVIQSNMKCEDIYVSNLTQNNTNGELYDLKYIDGFEFN
;
A
#
# COMPACT_ATOMS: atom_id res chain seq x y z
N MET A 1 -15.50 -11.72 -20.62
CA MET A 1 -14.34 -11.74 -19.69
C MET A 1 -13.34 -12.68 -20.33
N ASN A 2 -12.32 -12.14 -21.01
CA ASN A 2 -11.26 -12.97 -21.59
C ASN A 2 -10.26 -13.25 -20.47
N LEU A 3 -10.15 -14.50 -20.07
CA LEU A 3 -9.09 -14.95 -19.18
C LEU A 3 -7.82 -15.16 -20.02
N ASP A 4 -6.71 -14.61 -19.56
CA ASP A 4 -5.39 -14.80 -20.18
C ASP A 4 -5.01 -16.30 -20.16
N PRO A 5 -4.77 -16.94 -21.32
CA PRO A 5 -4.45 -18.36 -21.41
C PRO A 5 -3.05 -18.72 -20.88
N THR A 6 -2.21 -17.75 -20.51
CA THR A 6 -0.85 -18.00 -19.97
C THR A 6 -0.83 -18.35 -18.48
N GLY A 7 -1.93 -18.12 -17.75
CA GLY A 7 -1.94 -18.23 -16.29
C GLY A 7 -1.22 -17.07 -15.59
N ASN A 8 -0.94 -15.98 -16.31
CA ASN A 8 -0.45 -14.75 -15.72
C ASN A 8 -1.51 -14.18 -14.75
N MET A 9 -1.10 -13.94 -13.50
CA MET A 9 -1.93 -13.37 -12.43
C MET A 9 -1.42 -11.99 -11.99
N ASP A 10 -0.68 -11.31 -12.86
CA ASP A 10 -0.32 -9.90 -12.67
C ASP A 10 -1.58 -9.06 -12.43
N VAL A 11 -1.44 -8.05 -11.58
CA VAL A 11 -2.50 -7.13 -11.22
C VAL A 11 -2.09 -5.75 -11.66
N PHE A 12 -2.75 -5.22 -12.71
CA PHE A 12 -2.35 -3.95 -13.28
C PHE A 12 -3.53 -3.09 -13.72
N GLU A 13 -3.27 -1.79 -13.93
CA GLU A 13 -4.25 -0.79 -14.38
C GLU A 13 -5.46 -0.65 -13.43
N ILE A 14 -5.19 -0.56 -12.12
CA ILE A 14 -6.23 -0.42 -11.09
C ILE A 14 -6.20 0.99 -10.49
N ASN A 15 -7.39 1.58 -10.37
CA ASN A 15 -7.61 2.81 -9.61
C ASN A 15 -8.48 2.49 -8.39
N ILE A 16 -7.99 2.83 -7.20
CA ILE A 16 -8.71 2.67 -5.93
C ILE A 16 -8.83 4.06 -5.29
N HIS A 17 -10.04 4.58 -5.14
CA HIS A 17 -10.26 5.94 -4.65
C HIS A 17 -11.50 6.06 -3.76
N ASP A 18 -11.63 7.19 -3.05
CA ASP A 18 -12.75 7.54 -2.17
C ASP A 18 -13.02 6.48 -1.09
N ILE A 19 -11.98 6.17 -0.31
CA ILE A 19 -11.99 5.06 0.65
C ILE A 19 -12.14 5.59 2.07
N SER A 20 -13.10 5.06 2.82
CA SER A 20 -13.25 5.30 4.26
C SER A 20 -13.50 3.99 4.99
N THR A 21 -12.50 3.52 5.76
CA THR A 21 -12.61 2.29 6.54
C THR A 21 -11.88 2.41 7.88
N VAL A 22 -12.25 1.55 8.84
CA VAL A 22 -11.54 1.36 10.12
C VAL A 22 -11.28 -0.12 10.33
N GLY A 23 -10.26 -0.49 11.12
CA GLY A 23 -9.92 -1.91 11.33
C GLY A 23 -8.67 -2.09 12.17
N ASN A 24 -8.29 -3.34 12.46
CA ASN A 24 -7.11 -3.65 13.29
C ASN A 24 -5.83 -3.96 12.49
N HIS A 25 -5.92 -4.18 11.17
CA HIS A 25 -4.77 -4.62 10.38
C HIS A 25 -4.44 -3.62 9.28
N HIS A 26 -4.99 -3.79 8.09
CA HIS A 26 -4.63 -2.99 6.92
C HIS A 26 -5.89 -2.42 6.25
N GLY A 27 -5.78 -1.27 5.62
CA GLY A 27 -6.85 -0.71 4.78
C GLY A 27 -6.81 -1.25 3.37
N VAL A 28 -5.70 -1.00 2.68
CA VAL A 28 -5.42 -1.51 1.34
C VAL A 28 -4.14 -2.31 1.40
N ILE A 29 -4.13 -3.46 0.71
CA ILE A 29 -2.95 -4.31 0.59
C ILE A 29 -2.65 -4.51 -0.89
N LEU A 30 -1.42 -4.25 -1.28
CA LEU A 30 -0.85 -4.75 -2.54
C LEU A 30 -0.02 -5.98 -2.17
N LEU A 31 -0.57 -7.16 -2.43
CA LEU A 31 0.02 -8.45 -2.08
C LEU A 31 0.46 -9.18 -3.34
N THR A 32 1.77 -9.30 -3.56
CA THR A 32 2.32 -10.16 -4.61
C THR A 32 2.74 -11.54 -4.06
N ALA A 33 2.67 -12.55 -4.92
CA ALA A 33 3.15 -13.89 -4.67
C ALA A 33 3.82 -14.48 -5.92
N TYR A 34 4.86 -15.28 -5.70
CA TYR A 34 5.66 -15.93 -6.74
C TYR A 34 6.27 -14.92 -7.72
N ASP A 35 6.12 -15.13 -9.02
CA ASP A 35 6.72 -14.30 -10.07
C ASP A 35 5.78 -13.22 -10.61
N ASN A 36 4.57 -13.09 -10.06
CA ASN A 36 3.57 -12.11 -10.53
C ASN A 36 3.90 -10.68 -10.05
N GLU A 37 3.47 -9.72 -10.84
CA GLU A 37 3.74 -8.30 -10.66
C GLU A 37 2.46 -7.52 -10.36
N ILE A 38 2.63 -6.40 -9.67
CA ILE A 38 1.57 -5.43 -9.41
C ILE A 38 2.06 -4.07 -9.88
N TYR A 39 1.39 -3.49 -10.89
CA TYR A 39 1.87 -2.25 -11.49
C TYR A 39 0.79 -1.37 -12.11
N ASN A 40 1.13 -0.11 -12.39
CA ASN A 40 0.17 0.90 -12.88
C ASN A 40 -1.05 1.02 -11.95
N ILE A 41 -0.79 1.22 -10.66
CA ILE A 41 -1.82 1.32 -9.63
C ILE A 41 -1.92 2.76 -9.14
N SER A 42 -3.14 3.29 -9.04
CA SER A 42 -3.40 4.54 -8.33
C SER A 42 -4.24 4.30 -7.09
N ILE A 43 -3.79 4.82 -5.95
CA ILE A 43 -4.53 4.80 -4.69
C ILE A 43 -4.66 6.23 -4.20
N SER A 44 -5.89 6.73 -4.08
CA SER A 44 -6.11 8.10 -3.64
C SER A 44 -7.26 8.28 -2.67
N ASP A 45 -7.23 9.39 -1.94
CA ASP A 45 -8.38 9.92 -1.20
C ASP A 45 -8.90 8.90 -0.17
N PHE A 46 -7.96 8.30 0.57
CA PHE A 46 -8.25 7.42 1.69
C PHE A 46 -8.30 8.25 2.97
N VAL A 47 -9.44 8.25 3.67
CA VAL A 47 -9.61 8.96 4.94
C VAL A 47 -10.17 8.00 5.97
N GLU A 48 -9.40 7.71 7.02
CA GLU A 48 -9.97 7.03 8.19
C GLU A 48 -10.99 7.95 8.88
N PRO A 49 -12.15 7.45 9.32
CA PRO A 49 -13.07 8.23 10.15
C PRO A 49 -12.42 8.79 11.41
N GLU A 50 -12.76 10.03 11.75
CA GLU A 50 -12.36 10.66 13.02
C GLU A 50 -12.94 9.89 14.22
N ASN A 51 -12.23 9.89 15.35
CA ASN A 51 -12.65 9.24 16.60
C ASN A 51 -12.85 7.71 16.53
N ALA A 52 -12.35 7.05 15.49
CA ALA A 52 -12.35 5.60 15.43
C ALA A 52 -11.42 5.01 16.51
N ASN A 53 -11.96 4.17 17.39
CA ASN A 53 -11.18 3.49 18.42
C ASN A 53 -10.73 2.10 17.94
N ARG A 54 -9.72 2.07 17.06
CA ARG A 54 -9.11 0.85 16.53
C ARG A 54 -7.59 1.00 16.50
N ASN A 55 -6.90 -0.14 16.44
CA ASN A 55 -5.44 -0.18 16.40
C ASN A 55 -5.00 -0.73 15.04
N ARG A 56 -5.16 0.04 13.97
CA ARG A 56 -4.74 -0.40 12.64
C ARG A 56 -3.21 -0.48 12.57
N SER A 57 -2.66 -1.51 11.94
CA SER A 57 -1.21 -1.60 11.72
C SER A 57 -0.77 -0.56 10.69
N SER A 58 -1.35 -0.60 9.49
CA SER A 58 -1.08 0.39 8.44
C SER A 58 -2.32 0.73 7.61
N VAL A 59 -2.38 1.93 7.03
CA VAL A 59 -3.44 2.23 6.05
C VAL A 59 -3.17 1.46 4.76
N LEU A 60 -1.98 1.60 4.20
CA LEU A 60 -1.52 0.85 3.03
C LEU A 60 -0.39 -0.11 3.42
N TYR A 61 -0.43 -1.33 2.90
CA TYR A 61 0.68 -2.28 3.02
C TYR A 61 1.07 -2.84 1.65
N LEU A 62 2.31 -2.57 1.24
CA LEU A 62 2.96 -3.20 0.09
C LEU A 62 3.74 -4.42 0.62
N TYR A 63 3.27 -5.61 0.26
CA TYR A 63 3.58 -6.82 1.00
C TYR A 63 3.88 -7.99 0.05
N THR A 64 4.94 -8.74 0.36
CA THR A 64 5.13 -10.10 -0.13
C THR A 64 4.73 -11.06 0.98
N GLY A 65 3.88 -12.05 0.66
CA GLY A 65 3.24 -13.00 1.57
C GLY A 65 4.15 -13.81 2.53
N TYR A 66 3.61 -14.88 3.11
CA TYR A 66 4.38 -15.79 3.95
C TYR A 66 5.48 -16.50 3.14
N GLY A 67 6.74 -16.16 3.42
CA GLY A 67 7.92 -16.69 2.72
C GLY A 67 9.14 -15.77 2.87
N ALA A 68 10.26 -16.14 2.25
CA ALA A 68 11.38 -15.22 2.13
C ALA A 68 10.93 -14.01 1.28
N PRO A 69 11.24 -12.77 1.68
CA PRO A 69 10.88 -11.60 0.89
C PRO A 69 11.42 -11.72 -0.53
N SER A 70 10.58 -11.49 -1.53
CA SER A 70 11.08 -11.35 -2.89
C SER A 70 12.13 -10.23 -2.92
N LEU A 71 13.29 -10.53 -3.47
CA LEU A 71 14.36 -9.55 -3.66
C LEU A 71 14.20 -8.75 -4.97
N SER A 72 13.18 -9.07 -5.78
CA SER A 72 12.83 -8.37 -7.01
C SER A 72 11.75 -7.31 -6.77
N ASN A 73 11.79 -6.24 -7.57
CA ASN A 73 10.89 -5.10 -7.52
C ASN A 73 9.53 -5.44 -8.17
N LYS A 74 8.75 -6.32 -7.52
CA LYS A 74 7.50 -6.86 -8.09
C LYS A 74 6.28 -5.96 -7.91
N ILE A 75 6.42 -4.90 -7.11
CA ILE A 75 5.42 -3.83 -7.02
C ILE A 75 6.09 -2.57 -7.55
N HIS A 76 5.58 -2.02 -8.64
CA HIS A 76 6.13 -0.83 -9.28
C HIS A 76 5.08 0.06 -9.94
N ASP A 77 5.44 1.27 -10.34
CA ASP A 77 4.52 2.23 -10.99
C ASP A 77 3.25 2.47 -10.17
N VAL A 78 3.42 2.82 -8.89
CA VAL A 78 2.30 3.04 -7.95
C VAL A 78 2.26 4.50 -7.54
N ASN A 79 1.10 5.14 -7.69
CA ASN A 79 0.86 6.49 -7.20
C ASN A 79 -0.09 6.48 -5.99
N ILE A 80 0.40 6.94 -4.84
CA ILE A 80 -0.33 7.02 -3.57
C ILE A 80 -0.48 8.49 -3.19
N ARG A 81 -1.71 8.98 -3.06
CA ARG A 81 -1.93 10.39 -2.69
C ARG A 81 -3.12 10.62 -1.78
N ASN A 82 -3.07 11.71 -1.02
CA ASN A 82 -4.19 12.20 -0.21
C ASN A 82 -4.68 11.14 0.79
N ILE A 83 -3.78 10.69 1.67
CA ILE A 83 -4.08 9.67 2.67
C ILE A 83 -4.12 10.31 4.05
N VAL A 84 -5.23 10.17 4.76
CA VAL A 84 -5.40 10.65 6.14
C VAL A 84 -5.61 9.45 7.07
N SER A 85 -4.60 9.19 7.89
CA SER A 85 -4.64 8.19 8.95
C SER A 85 -5.02 8.84 10.27
N ASN A 86 -5.99 8.24 10.98
CA ASN A 86 -6.42 8.67 12.31
C ASN A 86 -6.15 7.60 13.38
N THR A 87 -5.97 6.34 12.99
CA THR A 87 -5.88 5.19 13.90
C THR A 87 -4.70 4.28 13.62
N ALA A 88 -4.14 4.33 12.41
CA ALA A 88 -3.06 3.43 12.04
C ALA A 88 -1.73 3.78 12.71
N LYS A 89 -0.94 2.76 13.02
CA LYS A 89 0.45 2.95 13.45
C LYS A 89 1.30 3.52 12.30
N TYR A 90 1.06 3.08 11.07
CA TYR A 90 1.76 3.58 9.88
C TYR A 90 0.76 4.03 8.81
N VAL A 91 1.04 5.11 8.08
CA VAL A 91 0.23 5.42 6.90
C VAL A 91 0.57 4.42 5.79
N ILE A 92 1.85 4.25 5.50
CA ILE A 92 2.35 3.27 4.54
C ILE A 92 3.30 2.29 5.23
N GLN A 93 3.13 1.00 4.99
CA GLN A 93 4.09 -0.02 5.41
C GLN A 93 4.57 -0.80 4.18
N SER A 94 5.84 -1.19 4.17
CA SER A 94 6.37 -2.11 3.16
C SER A 94 7.45 -3.02 3.71
N ASN A 95 7.39 -4.32 3.35
CA ASN A 95 8.40 -5.31 3.74
C ASN A 95 9.25 -5.85 2.57
N MET A 96 9.08 -5.26 1.38
CA MET A 96 9.71 -5.72 0.14
C MET A 96 10.27 -4.55 -0.66
N LYS A 97 11.16 -4.85 -1.61
CA LYS A 97 11.65 -3.85 -2.54
C LYS A 97 10.54 -3.48 -3.53
N CYS A 98 10.43 -2.19 -3.80
CA CYS A 98 9.49 -1.62 -4.76
C CYS A 98 10.27 -0.70 -5.70
N GLU A 99 9.64 -0.27 -6.78
CA GLU A 99 10.24 0.65 -7.75
C GLU A 99 9.18 1.68 -8.20
N ASP A 100 9.58 2.92 -8.46
CA ASP A 100 8.69 3.97 -8.98
C ASP A 100 7.37 4.11 -8.18
N ILE A 101 7.51 4.16 -6.85
CA ILE A 101 6.40 4.41 -5.91
C ILE A 101 6.38 5.90 -5.58
N TYR A 102 5.41 6.61 -6.13
CA TYR A 102 5.23 8.04 -5.91
C TYR A 102 4.20 8.27 -4.81
N VAL A 103 4.61 8.98 -3.77
CA VAL A 103 3.80 9.22 -2.58
C VAL A 103 3.68 10.72 -2.34
N SER A 104 2.45 11.21 -2.16
CA SER A 104 2.23 12.62 -1.84
C SER A 104 1.06 12.86 -0.90
N ASN A 105 1.12 13.96 -0.14
CA ASN A 105 0.04 14.42 0.73
C ASN A 105 -0.47 13.34 1.70
N LEU A 106 0.43 12.85 2.55
CA LEU A 106 0.09 11.96 3.66
C LEU A 106 -0.10 12.77 4.95
N THR A 107 -1.15 12.45 5.70
CA THR A 107 -1.42 13.00 7.02
C THR A 107 -1.52 11.87 8.04
N GLN A 108 -0.79 11.99 9.14
CA GLN A 108 -0.86 11.09 10.29
C GLN A 108 -1.35 11.86 11.51
N ASN A 109 -2.59 11.60 11.92
CA ASN A 109 -3.20 12.22 13.11
C ASN A 109 -3.11 11.32 14.35
N ASN A 110 -2.80 10.04 14.19
CA ASN A 110 -2.47 9.20 15.34
C ASN A 110 -1.15 9.68 15.95
N THR A 111 -1.21 10.23 17.16
CA THR A 111 -0.04 10.81 17.86
C THR A 111 1.06 9.79 18.16
N ASN A 112 0.74 8.50 18.16
CA ASN A 112 1.69 7.40 18.35
C ASN A 112 2.04 6.68 17.04
N GLY A 113 1.57 7.21 15.91
CA GLY A 113 1.82 6.68 14.58
C GLY A 113 2.93 7.43 13.86
N GLU A 114 3.39 6.84 12.76
CA GLU A 114 4.41 7.38 11.87
C GLU A 114 3.85 7.42 10.44
N LEU A 115 4.46 8.21 9.57
CA LEU A 115 4.05 8.27 8.16
C LEU A 115 4.35 6.94 7.46
N TYR A 116 5.50 6.33 7.74
CA TYR A 116 5.88 5.11 7.04
C TYR A 116 6.81 4.19 7.83
N ASP A 117 6.69 2.89 7.59
CA ASP A 117 7.63 1.84 8.01
C ASP A 117 8.03 1.04 6.78
N LEU A 118 9.20 1.36 6.22
CA LEU A 118 9.68 0.82 4.96
C LEU A 118 10.97 0.06 5.20
N LYS A 119 10.94 -1.26 4.98
CA LYS A 119 12.14 -2.08 5.06
C LYS A 119 13.18 -1.70 3.99
N TYR A 120 12.71 -1.26 2.83
CA TYR A 120 13.53 -0.77 1.72
C TYR A 120 12.92 0.55 1.23
N ILE A 121 13.61 1.66 1.46
CA ILE A 121 13.14 2.99 1.07
C ILE A 121 13.46 3.31 -0.40
N ASP A 122 14.48 2.66 -0.97
CA ASP A 122 14.79 2.78 -2.39
C ASP A 122 13.56 2.40 -3.22
N GLY A 123 13.27 3.22 -4.24
CA GLY A 123 12.09 3.09 -5.09
C GLY A 123 10.87 3.88 -4.61
N PHE A 124 10.94 4.56 -3.46
CA PHE A 124 9.90 5.50 -3.03
C PHE A 124 10.34 6.96 -3.21
N GLU A 125 9.46 7.78 -3.78
CA GLU A 125 9.59 9.23 -3.87
C GLU A 125 8.48 9.89 -3.04
N PHE A 126 8.84 10.74 -2.09
CA PHE A 126 7.90 11.44 -1.20
C PHE A 126 7.87 12.94 -1.51
N ASN A 127 6.68 13.46 -1.83
CA ASN A 127 6.43 14.88 -2.16
C ASN A 127 5.35 15.53 -1.29
#